data_AF-A0A931MDN2-F1
#
_entry.id   AF-A0A931MDN2-F1
#
_cell.length_a   1.000
_cell.length_b   1.000
_cell.length_c   1.000
_cell.angle_alpha   90.00
_cell.angle_beta   90.00
_cell.angle_gamma   90.00
#
_symmetry.space_group_name_H-M   'P 1'
#
loop_
_entity.id
_entity.type
_entity.pdbx_description
1 polymer ?
#
loop_
_entity_poly.entity_id
_entity_poly.type
_entity_poly.pdbx_seq_one_letter_code
_entity_poly.pdbx_strand_id
1 'polypeptide(L)' 'PWGSNTLEWTTPINPGHGNWPGEIPEVHRWAYDYSKDGREFIPQTEPIGAGESGHH' A
#
# COMPACT_ATOMS: atom_id res chain seq x y z
N PRO A 1 3.03 -4.66 -10.94
CA PRO A 1 3.80 -5.80 -10.42
C PRO A 1 2.98 -6.54 -9.35
N TRP A 2 2.51 -7.74 -9.68
CA TRP A 2 1.90 -8.75 -8.80
C TRP A 2 0.65 -8.40 -7.98
N GLY A 3 0.22 -7.14 -7.94
CA GLY A 3 -0.97 -6.72 -7.21
C GLY A 3 -0.84 -6.93 -5.70
N SER A 4 0.22 -6.36 -5.10
CA SER A 4 0.47 -6.49 -3.66
C SER A 4 0.31 -5.16 -2.92
N ASN A 5 -0.01 -5.25 -1.64
CA ASN A 5 -0.40 -4.11 -0.82
C ASN A 5 0.77 -3.49 -0.04
N THR A 6 1.83 -4.27 0.24
CA THR A 6 2.86 -3.93 1.22
C THR A 6 3.79 -2.79 0.77
N LEU A 7 4.34 -2.06 1.75
CA LEU A 7 5.24 -0.93 1.50
C LEU A 7 6.51 -1.27 0.69
N GLU A 8 6.97 -2.52 0.69
CA GLU A 8 8.15 -2.92 -0.10
C GLU A 8 7.96 -2.63 -1.59
N TRP A 9 6.73 -2.66 -2.10
CA TRP A 9 6.39 -2.36 -3.49
C TRP A 9 6.45 -0.88 -3.84
N THR A 10 6.71 -0.02 -2.85
CA THR A 10 6.96 1.42 -3.03
C THR A 10 8.45 1.76 -3.02
N THR A 11 9.31 0.75 -2.82
CA THR A 11 10.77 0.92 -2.90
C THR A 11 11.28 0.66 -4.32
N PRO A 12 12.42 1.24 -4.72
CA PRO A 12 13.11 0.82 -5.93
C PRO A 12 13.51 -0.66 -5.87
N ILE A 13 13.65 -1.32 -7.02
CA ILE A 13 14.07 -2.73 -7.10
C ILE A 13 15.41 -2.98 -6.38
N ASN A 14 16.34 -2.02 -6.48
CA ASN A 14 17.61 -2.02 -5.77
C ASN A 14 17.63 -0.85 -4.79
N PRO A 15 17.09 -1.01 -3.58
CA PRO A 15 17.06 0.06 -2.59
C PRO A 15 18.44 0.29 -1.99
N GLY A 16 18.77 1.56 -1.70
CA GLY A 16 19.94 1.93 -0.93
C GLY A 16 19.69 1.92 0.58
N HIS A 17 20.68 2.35 1.37
CA HIS A 17 20.47 2.58 2.80
C HIS A 17 19.37 3.63 3.02
N GLY A 18 18.42 3.34 3.89
CA GLY A 18 17.21 4.15 4.07
C GLY A 18 16.00 3.73 3.22
N ASN A 19 16.18 2.75 2.31
CA ASN A 19 15.17 2.09 1.47
C ASN A 19 14.42 2.97 0.46
N TRP A 20 13.90 4.13 0.87
CA TRP A 20 13.14 5.04 0.03
C TRP A 20 13.97 6.25 -0.41
N PRO A 21 13.90 6.64 -1.69
CA PRO A 21 14.39 7.93 -2.12
C PRO A 21 13.38 9.02 -1.73
N GLY A 22 13.75 9.90 -0.80
CA GLY A 22 12.93 11.05 -0.41
C GLY A 22 12.03 10.78 0.81
N GLU A 23 10.78 11.24 0.74
CA GLU A 23 9.83 11.13 1.86
C GLU A 23 9.42 9.68 2.12
N ILE A 24 9.26 9.34 3.41
CA ILE A 24 8.80 8.02 3.83
C ILE A 24 7.28 7.95 3.56
N PRO A 25 6.79 6.89 2.89
CA PRO A 25 5.37 6.76 2.61
C PRO A 25 4.54 6.61 3.89
N GLU A 26 3.40 7.30 3.94
CA GLU A 26 2.41 7.12 5.00
C GLU A 26 1.59 5.84 4.77
N VAL A 27 1.18 5.19 5.86
CA VAL A 27 0.32 4.01 5.84
C VAL A 27 -1.10 4.41 6.23
N HIS A 28 -2.05 4.16 5.34
CA HIS A 28 -3.47 4.46 5.58
C HIS A 28 -4.32 3.22 5.87
N ARG A 29 -3.83 2.03 5.53
CA ARG A 29 -4.59 0.77 5.56
C ARG A 29 -3.72 -0.46 5.85
N TRP A 30 -4.36 -1.61 6.07
CA TRP A 30 -3.65 -2.84 6.42
C TRP A 30 -2.96 -3.48 5.21
N ALA A 31 -1.84 -4.15 5.47
CA ALA A 31 -1.10 -4.92 4.45
C ALA A 31 -1.92 -6.09 3.85
N TYR A 32 -3.04 -6.46 4.48
CA TYR A 32 -3.89 -7.59 4.09
C TYR A 32 -5.23 -7.19 3.47
N ASP A 33 -5.46 -5.92 3.14
CA ASP A 33 -6.68 -5.44 2.44
C ASP A 33 -6.74 -5.91 0.97
N TYR A 34 -6.81 -7.22 0.77
CA TYR A 34 -7.03 -7.86 -0.52
C TYR A 34 -8.52 -8.14 -0.72
N SER A 35 -8.98 -8.14 -1.97
CA SER A 35 -10.38 -8.44 -2.34
C SER A 35 -11.43 -7.59 -1.60
N LYS A 36 -11.07 -6.37 -1.19
CA LYS A 36 -11.95 -5.44 -0.47
C LYS A 36 -12.69 -4.55 -1.47
N ASP A 37 -14.00 -4.39 -1.27
CA ASP A 37 -14.86 -3.53 -2.10
C ASP A 37 -14.73 -3.80 -3.62
N GLY A 38 -14.57 -5.08 -3.98
CA GLY A 38 -14.40 -5.51 -5.38
C GLY A 38 -13.02 -5.21 -5.99
N ARG A 39 -12.06 -4.74 -5.20
CA ARG A 39 -10.67 -4.51 -5.62
C ARG A 39 -9.79 -5.66 -5.17
N GLU A 40 -9.05 -6.25 -6.10
CA GLU A 40 -8.16 -7.39 -5.83
C GLU A 40 -7.06 -7.04 -4.81
N PHE A 41 -6.48 -5.85 -4.92
CA PHE A 41 -5.42 -5.35 -4.05
C PHE A 41 -5.54 -3.83 -3.90
N ILE A 42 -5.12 -3.32 -2.75
CA ILE A 42 -5.17 -1.92 -2.41
C ILE A 42 -3.86 -1.54 -1.68
N PRO A 43 -2.97 -0.72 -2.29
CA PRO A 43 -1.70 -0.34 -1.67
C PRO A 43 -1.88 0.38 -0.33
N GLN A 44 -0.99 0.11 0.63
CA GLN A 44 -0.99 0.75 1.94
C GLN A 44 -0.85 2.27 1.91
N THR A 45 -0.26 2.82 0.83
CA THR A 45 0.01 4.24 0.64
C THR A 45 -1.12 5.01 -0.05
N GLU A 46 -2.17 4.33 -0.48
CA GLU A 46 -3.34 5.01 -1.04
C GLU A 46 -4.27 5.41 0.13
N PRO A 47 -4.78 6.66 0.18
CA PRO A 47 -5.67 7.11 1.25
C PRO A 47 -7.01 6.36 1.27
N ILE A 48 -7.62 6.27 2.46
CA ILE A 48 -8.96 5.68 2.63
C ILE A 48 -9.99 6.47 1.82
N GLY A 49 -10.74 5.79 0.96
CA GLY A 49 -11.78 6.41 0.14
C GLY A 49 -13.05 6.70 0.93
N ALA A 50 -13.79 7.76 0.57
CA ALA A 50 -15.02 8.15 1.26
C ALA A 50 -16.14 7.10 1.25
N GLY A 51 -16.12 6.16 0.30
CA GLY A 51 -17.07 5.05 0.19
C GLY A 51 -16.46 3.68 0.49
N GLU A 52 -15.22 3.64 0.99
CA GLU A 52 -14.56 2.39 1.37
C GLU A 52 -15.23 1.81 2.61
N SER A 53 -15.45 0.49 2.63
CA SER A 53 -16.04 -0.16 3.81
C SER A 53 -15.13 0.02 5.04
N GLY A 54 -15.73 0.48 6.14
CA GLY A 54 -15.02 0.73 7.39
C GLY A 54 -14.81 -0.56 8.19
N HIS A 55 -13.55 -0.88 8.48
CA HIS A 55 -13.08 -2.07 9.20
C HIS A 55 -13.34 -3.43 8.50
N HIS A 56 -12.30 -4.28 8.51
CA HIS A 56 -12.34 -5.70 8.15
C HIS A 56 -13.19 -6.49 9.15
#